data_AF-A0A0J1BX15-F1
#
_entry.id   AF-A0A0J1BX15-F1
#
_cell.length_a   1.000
_cell.length_b   1.000
_cell.length_c   1.000
_cell.angle_alpha   90.00
_cell.angle_beta   90.00
_cell.angle_gamma   90.00
#
_symmetry.space_group_name_H-M   'P 1'
#
loop_
_entity.id
_entity.type
_entity.pdbx_description
1 polymer ?
#
loop_
_entity_poly.entity_id
_entity_poly.type
_entity_poly.pdbx_seq_one_letter_code
_entity_poly.pdbx_strand_id
1 'polypeptide(L)'
;MRITATIDSTGAVHLDTDGEATQETHSSVGDARRAVMATAKTLAEQTSQDMQLHIEDPAGSHTFLVGADGTSRQESAAPATMQAPAESVATAAPAAAPVESPEPVPSVEPSSVETAPVAAAAEEDQAVALVAATSTAPNPFLGGRPSTARPAEPAAAGSRRESLPSFVDRPEVDAPAQHGWRGALNQLGLSLAPSAAELSQRQDEAAVSAHWPGPRTIAVLNPKGGAGKTPTVICLSAVFARLSGGGVLAWDNNNSLGSLGWRTFDAGHTSTVVDLLGRTEHFMTSDARVGDLSGYVHHQPADRYDVLRSDDRSGDQERHMVTGDEVDRLHAVAAKYYRAIVMDSGNTERGANWQAMIGHADQVVIPVKSVDDAAEGASRVLAALHAGDTHAQGLARNAVVVVLCCEPGHQKTKAKELAEEFAPYVRAVATIPYDAGLVEGRVRFTAMTPATRRAWLRAGAAVREGL
;
A
#
# COMPACT_ATOMS: atom_id res chain seq x y z
N MET A 1 26.97 34.21 -3.38
CA MET A 1 27.75 34.09 -4.63
C MET A 1 27.03 33.15 -5.58
N ARG A 2 27.08 33.35 -6.92
CA ARG A 2 26.31 32.56 -7.89
C ARG A 2 27.25 31.82 -8.84
N ILE A 3 27.06 30.52 -8.99
CA ILE A 3 27.80 29.67 -9.90
C ILE A 3 26.83 29.14 -10.95
N THR A 4 27.20 29.18 -12.23
CA THR A 4 26.41 28.61 -13.32
C THR A 4 27.21 27.52 -14.01
N ALA A 5 26.64 26.34 -14.19
CA ALA A 5 27.26 25.21 -14.86
C ALA A 5 26.37 24.71 -16.00
N THR A 6 26.90 24.63 -17.21
CA THR A 6 26.22 24.02 -18.35
C THR A 6 26.91 22.70 -18.68
N ILE A 7 26.16 21.60 -18.68
CA ILE A 7 26.64 20.24 -18.95
C ILE A 7 26.02 19.75 -20.25
N ASP A 8 26.82 19.31 -21.20
CA ASP A 8 26.31 18.73 -22.44
C ASP A 8 26.02 17.22 -22.34
N SER A 9 25.43 16.64 -23.39
CA SER A 9 25.10 15.21 -23.44
C SER A 9 26.33 14.28 -23.48
N THR A 10 27.53 14.82 -23.68
CA THR A 10 28.79 14.07 -23.70
C THR A 10 29.52 14.10 -22.36
N GLY A 11 29.05 14.91 -21.41
CA GLY A 11 29.67 15.09 -20.10
C GLY A 11 30.71 16.22 -20.05
N ALA A 12 30.76 17.10 -21.06
CA ALA A 12 31.54 18.32 -20.98
C ALA A 12 30.80 19.37 -20.14
N VAL A 13 31.54 20.04 -19.27
CA VAL A 13 31.06 21.04 -18.32
C VAL A 13 31.67 22.39 -18.67
N HIS A 14 30.83 23.41 -18.77
CA HIS A 14 31.21 24.80 -18.77
C HIS A 14 30.79 25.41 -17.44
N LEU A 15 31.74 25.72 -16.57
CA LEU A 15 31.50 26.29 -15.25
C LEU A 15 31.87 27.78 -15.27
N ASP A 16 30.92 28.66 -14.98
CA ASP A 16 31.12 30.09 -14.80
C ASP A 16 30.99 30.43 -13.31
N THR A 17 32.10 30.89 -12.74
CA THR A 17 32.19 31.34 -11.35
C THR A 17 32.57 32.83 -11.35
N ASP A 18 31.58 33.71 -11.15
CA ASP A 18 31.77 35.17 -11.11
C ASP A 18 32.56 35.75 -12.30
N GLY A 19 32.43 35.16 -13.51
CA GLY A 19 33.04 35.65 -14.74
C GLY A 19 34.35 34.95 -15.15
N GLU A 20 34.85 33.99 -14.36
CA GLU A 20 35.89 33.04 -14.79
C GLU A 20 35.23 31.75 -15.30
N ALA A 21 35.33 31.51 -16.60
CA ALA A 21 34.81 30.30 -17.24
C ALA A 21 35.89 29.22 -17.32
N THR A 22 35.64 28.07 -16.70
CA THR A 22 36.46 26.86 -16.81
C THR A 22 35.72 25.76 -17.56
N GLN A 23 36.46 24.93 -18.29
CA GLN A 23 35.90 23.82 -19.06
C GLN A 23 36.55 22.51 -18.64
N GLU A 24 35.70 21.52 -18.29
CA GLU A 24 36.13 20.19 -17.86
C GLU A 24 35.34 19.12 -18.64
N THR A 25 35.91 17.93 -18.82
CA THR A 25 35.24 16.84 -19.52
C THR A 25 35.24 15.59 -18.65
N HIS A 26 34.05 15.01 -18.48
CA HIS A 26 33.86 13.81 -17.66
C HIS A 26 33.29 12.66 -18.51
N SER A 27 33.44 11.44 -17.99
CA SER A 27 32.98 10.21 -18.64
C SER A 27 31.46 10.08 -18.81
N SER A 28 30.68 10.86 -18.05
CA SER A 28 29.23 10.88 -18.13
C SER A 28 28.65 12.18 -17.56
N VAL A 29 27.40 12.51 -17.92
CA VAL A 29 26.62 13.62 -17.35
C VAL A 29 26.47 13.50 -15.83
N GLY A 30 26.35 12.26 -15.32
CA GLY A 30 26.26 12.00 -13.89
C GLY A 30 27.57 12.28 -13.14
N ASP A 31 28.71 11.98 -13.76
CA ASP A 31 30.04 12.31 -13.22
C ASP A 31 30.28 13.82 -13.25
N ALA A 32 29.90 14.48 -14.35
CA ALA A 32 29.95 15.92 -14.49
C ALA A 32 29.13 16.64 -13.41
N ARG A 33 27.89 16.20 -13.14
CA ARG A 33 27.04 16.79 -12.10
C ARG A 33 27.65 16.65 -10.70
N ARG A 34 28.27 15.49 -10.40
CA ARG A 34 28.97 15.26 -9.13
C ARG A 34 30.19 16.16 -8.98
N ALA A 35 30.97 16.32 -10.05
CA ALA A 35 32.15 17.19 -10.06
C ALA A 35 31.76 18.66 -9.80
N VAL A 36 30.77 19.18 -10.53
CA VAL A 36 30.26 20.55 -10.35
C VAL A 36 29.77 20.79 -8.92
N MET A 37 29.02 19.85 -8.34
CA MET A 37 28.54 19.97 -6.96
C MET A 37 29.69 19.95 -5.95
N ALA A 38 30.73 19.13 -6.17
CA ALA A 38 31.91 19.07 -5.31
C ALA A 38 32.72 20.37 -5.36
N THR A 39 32.86 20.97 -6.55
CA THR A 39 33.51 22.27 -6.73
C THR A 39 32.74 23.38 -6.00
N ALA A 40 31.41 23.43 -6.17
CA ALA A 40 30.57 24.42 -5.48
C ALA A 40 30.64 24.29 -3.95
N LYS A 41 30.66 23.06 -3.43
CA LYS A 41 30.82 22.81 -1.99
C LYS A 41 32.18 23.25 -1.46
N THR A 42 33.25 22.92 -2.19
CA THR A 42 34.61 23.34 -1.82
C THR A 42 34.73 24.87 -1.79
N LEU A 43 34.10 25.55 -2.74
CA LEU A 43 34.14 27.00 -2.84
C LEU A 43 33.29 27.69 -1.75
N ALA A 44 32.14 27.11 -1.39
CA ALA A 44 31.29 27.59 -0.29
C ALA A 44 32.01 27.46 1.07
N GLU A 45 32.70 26.34 1.29
CA GLU A 45 33.51 26.09 2.48
C GLU A 45 34.70 27.08 2.57
N GLN A 46 35.41 27.30 1.47
CA GLN A 46 36.56 28.22 1.41
C GLN A 46 36.18 29.69 1.63
N THR A 47 35.02 30.11 1.11
CA THR A 47 34.54 31.49 1.23
C THR A 47 33.71 31.73 2.49
N SER A 48 33.32 30.67 3.21
CA SER A 48 32.39 30.71 4.35
C SER A 48 31.09 31.46 4.02
N GLN A 49 30.61 31.30 2.78
CA GLN A 49 29.40 31.94 2.28
C GLN A 49 28.51 30.93 1.58
N ASP A 50 27.19 31.11 1.73
CA ASP A 50 26.21 30.32 1.01
C ASP A 50 26.19 30.73 -0.48
N MET A 51 26.14 29.71 -1.34
CA MET A 51 26.24 29.85 -2.79
C MET A 51 25.01 29.29 -3.49
N GLN A 52 24.54 30.00 -4.51
CA GLN A 52 23.49 29.49 -5.39
C GLN A 52 24.15 28.88 -6.63
N LEU A 53 24.01 27.58 -6.80
CA LEU A 53 24.52 26.81 -7.93
C LEU A 53 23.38 26.53 -8.91
N HIS A 54 23.51 27.01 -10.14
CA HIS A 54 22.60 26.72 -11.22
C HIS A 54 23.25 25.71 -12.18
N ILE A 55 22.62 24.57 -12.42
CA ILE A 55 23.08 23.54 -13.34
C ILE A 55 22.06 23.41 -14.46
N GLU A 56 22.51 23.56 -15.70
CA GLU A 56 21.74 23.26 -16.90
C GLU A 56 22.35 22.01 -17.56
N ASP A 57 21.57 20.94 -17.65
CA ASP A 57 22.00 19.70 -18.27
C ASP A 57 20.88 19.10 -19.15
N PRO A 58 21.11 18.00 -19.92
CA PRO A 58 20.09 17.48 -20.82
C PRO A 58 18.80 17.00 -20.14
N ALA A 59 18.79 16.84 -18.80
CA ALA A 59 17.59 16.51 -18.03
C ALA A 59 16.81 17.75 -17.56
N GLY A 60 17.37 18.95 -17.75
CA GLY A 60 16.73 20.23 -17.45
C GLY A 60 17.59 21.16 -16.60
N SER A 61 16.97 22.25 -16.15
CA SER A 61 17.61 23.25 -15.31
C SER A 61 17.33 23.00 -13.83
N HIS A 62 18.38 23.07 -13.00
CA HIS A 62 18.33 22.77 -11.58
C HIS A 62 19.07 23.84 -10.78
N THR A 63 18.43 24.40 -9.76
CA THR A 63 19.07 25.35 -8.84
C THR A 63 19.24 24.74 -7.46
N PHE A 64 20.42 24.90 -6.89
CA PHE A 64 20.79 24.42 -5.56
C PHE A 64 21.28 25.58 -4.71
N LEU A 65 20.94 25.57 -3.43
CA LEU A 65 21.58 26.37 -2.40
C LEU A 65 22.61 25.49 -1.69
N VAL A 66 23.88 25.86 -1.78
CA VAL A 66 25.02 25.16 -1.18
C VAL A 66 25.50 25.99 0.00
N GLY A 67 25.33 25.47 1.21
CA GLY A 67 25.70 26.13 2.45
C GLY A 67 27.18 26.00 2.78
N ALA A 68 27.71 26.98 3.50
CA ALA A 68 29.09 26.93 4.02
C ALA A 68 29.34 25.80 5.04
N ASP A 69 28.27 25.17 5.55
CA ASP A 69 28.28 23.99 6.40
C ASP A 69 28.40 22.66 5.61
N GLY A 70 28.52 22.75 4.28
CA GLY A 70 28.65 21.61 3.39
C GLY A 70 27.33 20.90 3.09
N THR A 71 26.19 21.47 3.49
CA THR A 71 24.86 21.00 3.10
C THR A 71 24.47 21.58 1.74
N SER A 72 23.75 20.81 0.92
CA SER A 72 23.16 21.33 -0.32
C SER A 72 21.69 20.98 -0.39
N ARG A 73 20.85 21.98 -0.72
CA ARG A 73 19.41 21.83 -0.87
C ARG A 73 19.01 22.27 -2.26
N GLN A 74 18.28 21.41 -2.98
CA GLN A 74 17.69 21.81 -4.25
C GLN A 74 16.57 22.82 -4.00
N GLU A 75 16.69 23.99 -4.62
CA GLU A 75 15.65 24.99 -4.62
C GLU A 75 14.61 24.59 -5.67
N SER A 76 13.51 24.01 -5.21
CA SER A 76 12.36 23.75 -6.07
C SER A 76 11.71 25.10 -6.35
N ALA A 77 11.69 25.51 -7.62
CA ALA A 77 11.00 26.71 -8.05
C ALA A 77 9.51 26.61 -7.68
N ALA A 78 9.12 27.26 -6.58
CA ALA A 78 7.72 27.56 -6.32
C ALA A 78 7.24 28.54 -7.41
N PRO A 79 6.02 28.41 -7.94
CA PRO A 79 5.47 29.40 -8.84
C PRO A 79 5.35 30.72 -8.06
N ALA A 80 6.12 31.71 -8.49
CA ALA A 80 6.01 33.06 -7.96
C ALA A 80 4.57 33.53 -8.15
N THR A 81 3.88 33.74 -7.04
CA THR A 81 2.58 34.42 -7.00
C THR A 81 2.84 35.87 -7.38
N MET A 82 2.71 36.20 -8.66
CA MET A 82 2.63 37.60 -9.09
C MET A 82 1.27 38.15 -8.66
N GLN A 83 1.26 38.89 -7.55
CA GLN A 83 0.28 39.93 -7.34
C GLN A 83 0.43 40.96 -8.46
N ALA A 84 -0.56 41.03 -9.36
CA ALA A 84 -0.71 42.15 -10.28
C ALA A 84 -1.40 43.31 -9.54
N PRO A 85 -0.85 44.54 -9.56
CA PRO A 85 -1.57 45.72 -9.11
C PRO A 85 -2.60 46.13 -10.16
N ALA A 86 -3.77 46.53 -9.69
CA ALA A 86 -4.82 47.15 -10.49
C ALA A 86 -4.41 48.57 -10.90
N GLU A 87 -4.45 48.87 -12.20
CA GLU A 87 -4.64 50.23 -12.71
C GLU A 87 -5.22 50.20 -14.13
N SER A 88 -6.23 51.05 -14.35
CA SER A 88 -7.03 51.14 -15.58
C SER A 88 -6.37 52.01 -16.65
N VAL A 89 -6.49 51.67 -17.94
CA VAL A 89 -6.75 52.64 -19.03
C VAL A 89 -7.50 51.95 -20.18
N ALA A 90 -8.41 52.69 -20.80
CA ALA A 90 -9.32 52.31 -21.87
C ALA A 90 -8.72 52.38 -23.30
N THR A 91 -9.42 51.68 -24.20
CA THR A 91 -9.62 51.92 -25.66
C THR A 91 -8.47 51.66 -26.65
N ALA A 92 -8.62 50.61 -27.49
CA ALA A 92 -8.73 50.71 -28.95
C ALA A 92 -8.90 49.32 -29.60
N ALA A 93 -9.92 49.17 -30.43
CA ALA A 93 -10.16 48.02 -31.31
C ALA A 93 -9.14 47.96 -32.46
N PRO A 94 -9.01 46.81 -33.15
CA PRO A 94 -9.78 46.67 -34.38
C PRO A 94 -10.41 45.28 -34.62
N ALA A 95 -11.27 45.28 -35.63
CA ALA A 95 -12.25 44.28 -36.04
C ALA A 95 -11.69 42.94 -36.57
N ALA A 96 -12.42 41.86 -36.28
CA ALA A 96 -12.80 40.82 -37.24
C ALA A 96 -13.98 40.00 -36.66
N ALA A 97 -15.01 39.78 -37.47
CA ALA A 97 -16.17 38.93 -37.19
C ALA A 97 -16.42 38.06 -38.44
N PRO A 98 -17.31 37.04 -38.41
CA PRO A 98 -17.54 36.04 -37.37
C PRO A 98 -17.51 34.60 -37.94
N VAL A 99 -17.41 33.60 -37.05
CA VAL A 99 -17.58 32.17 -37.37
C VAL A 99 -19.07 31.82 -37.31
N GLU A 100 -19.59 31.17 -38.35
CA GLU A 100 -20.97 30.68 -38.46
C GLU A 100 -20.99 29.16 -38.63
N SER A 101 -21.92 28.49 -37.96
CA SER A 101 -22.29 27.06 -38.09
C SER A 101 -23.66 26.87 -37.42
N PRO A 102 -24.45 25.82 -37.70
CA PRO A 102 -24.54 24.93 -38.87
C PRO A 102 -26.00 24.65 -39.33
N GLU A 103 -26.20 23.84 -40.40
CA GLU A 103 -27.34 22.91 -40.74
C GLU A 103 -27.60 22.81 -42.28
N PRO A 104 -28.37 21.82 -42.84
CA PRO A 104 -28.05 20.39 -43.02
C PRO A 104 -28.30 19.87 -44.48
N VAL A 105 -28.28 18.52 -44.66
CA VAL A 105 -28.80 17.63 -45.77
C VAL A 105 -28.07 17.56 -47.14
N PRO A 106 -28.19 16.47 -47.96
CA PRO A 106 -29.00 15.24 -47.82
C PRO A 106 -28.29 13.87 -48.11
N SER A 107 -29.08 12.82 -47.84
CA SER A 107 -28.93 11.39 -48.12
C SER A 107 -28.94 11.02 -49.62
N VAL A 108 -28.12 10.03 -50.02
CA VAL A 108 -28.31 9.19 -51.23
C VAL A 108 -27.75 7.77 -51.00
N GLU A 109 -28.64 6.79 -50.96
CA GLU A 109 -28.49 5.38 -51.41
C GLU A 109 -29.42 5.20 -52.64
N PRO A 110 -29.41 4.14 -53.49
CA PRO A 110 -29.04 2.74 -53.20
C PRO A 110 -28.38 1.93 -54.35
N SER A 111 -28.03 0.66 -54.08
CA SER A 111 -28.13 -0.58 -54.92
C SER A 111 -26.96 -1.55 -54.63
N SER A 112 -27.14 -2.62 -53.84
CA SER A 112 -27.72 -3.94 -54.16
C SER A 112 -26.80 -4.88 -54.95
N VAL A 113 -26.31 -5.95 -54.30
CA VAL A 113 -26.24 -7.31 -54.88
C VAL A 113 -26.61 -8.35 -53.82
N GLU A 114 -27.53 -9.20 -54.22
CA GLU A 114 -28.19 -10.33 -53.59
C GLU A 114 -27.42 -11.64 -53.90
N THR A 115 -27.31 -12.55 -52.93
CA THR A 115 -27.53 -13.99 -53.18
C THR A 115 -28.11 -14.65 -51.92
N ALA A 116 -29.08 -15.53 -52.18
CA ALA A 116 -30.14 -16.00 -51.31
C ALA A 116 -29.80 -17.31 -50.54
N PRO A 117 -30.67 -17.76 -49.61
CA PRO A 117 -30.42 -18.83 -48.64
C PRO A 117 -30.95 -20.20 -49.09
N VAL A 118 -30.58 -21.27 -48.38
CA VAL A 118 -31.17 -22.61 -48.53
C VAL A 118 -31.91 -23.01 -47.25
N ALA A 119 -33.14 -23.47 -47.46
CA ALA A 119 -34.17 -23.79 -46.47
C ALA A 119 -34.13 -25.26 -45.98
N ALA A 120 -35.00 -25.49 -44.99
CA ALA A 120 -35.17 -26.64 -44.10
C ALA A 120 -35.87 -27.90 -44.66
N ALA A 121 -35.78 -29.01 -43.89
CA ALA A 121 -36.72 -30.14 -43.68
C ALA A 121 -35.93 -31.33 -43.07
N ALA A 122 -36.37 -32.23 -42.18
CA ALA A 122 -37.64 -32.55 -41.52
C ALA A 122 -37.36 -33.46 -40.28
N GLU A 123 -38.43 -33.79 -39.57
CA GLU A 123 -38.61 -34.49 -38.29
C GLU A 123 -38.04 -35.93 -38.17
N GLU A 124 -37.74 -36.35 -36.93
CA GLU A 124 -38.15 -37.68 -36.44
C GLU A 124 -38.23 -37.74 -34.90
N ASP A 125 -39.26 -38.45 -34.46
CA ASP A 125 -39.85 -38.62 -33.13
C ASP A 125 -39.11 -39.67 -32.28
N GLN A 126 -38.95 -39.45 -30.97
CA GLN A 126 -38.97 -40.53 -29.97
C GLN A 126 -39.02 -40.01 -28.51
N ALA A 127 -40.13 -40.32 -27.86
CA ALA A 127 -40.45 -40.09 -26.46
C ALA A 127 -39.75 -41.04 -25.48
N VAL A 128 -39.35 -40.54 -24.29
CA VAL A 128 -39.33 -41.37 -23.07
C VAL A 128 -39.67 -40.54 -21.81
N ALA A 129 -40.85 -40.87 -21.26
CA ALA A 129 -41.42 -40.72 -19.91
C ALA A 129 -40.78 -39.80 -18.85
N LEU A 130 -41.60 -38.83 -18.40
CA LEU A 130 -41.53 -38.18 -17.09
C LEU A 130 -41.96 -39.14 -15.97
N VAL A 131 -41.21 -39.14 -14.86
CA VAL A 131 -41.72 -39.57 -13.55
C VAL A 131 -41.66 -38.37 -12.61
N ALA A 132 -42.83 -37.83 -12.28
CA ALA A 132 -43.02 -36.79 -11.28
C ALA A 132 -43.03 -37.43 -9.89
N ALA A 133 -42.24 -36.88 -8.96
CA ALA A 133 -42.40 -37.10 -7.53
C ALA A 133 -42.36 -35.75 -6.81
N THR A 134 -43.53 -35.35 -6.34
CA THR A 134 -43.82 -34.22 -5.46
C THR A 134 -43.25 -34.43 -4.06
N SER A 135 -42.61 -33.41 -3.48
CA SER A 135 -42.64 -33.19 -2.01
C SER A 135 -42.20 -31.76 -1.66
N THR A 136 -43.18 -30.92 -1.37
CA THR A 136 -43.04 -29.62 -0.71
C THR A 136 -43.03 -29.80 0.81
N ALA A 137 -42.01 -29.29 1.50
CA ALA A 137 -41.99 -29.11 2.96
C ALA A 137 -41.11 -27.89 3.33
N PRO A 138 -41.41 -27.17 4.43
CA PRO A 138 -41.34 -25.70 4.46
C PRO A 138 -40.07 -25.13 5.09
N ASN A 139 -39.65 -23.98 4.56
CA ASN A 139 -38.56 -23.12 5.05
C ASN A 139 -39.07 -22.27 6.26
N PRO A 140 -38.46 -22.35 7.47
CA PRO A 140 -39.05 -21.78 8.68
C PRO A 140 -38.62 -20.34 9.03
N PHE A 141 -38.20 -19.54 8.05
CA PHE A 141 -37.88 -18.12 8.28
C PHE A 141 -38.90 -17.22 7.58
N LEU A 142 -40.08 -17.01 8.19
CA LEU A 142 -40.93 -15.84 7.95
C LEU A 142 -42.13 -15.78 8.94
N GLY A 143 -42.05 -14.85 9.90
CA GLY A 143 -43.21 -14.07 10.39
C GLY A 143 -44.02 -14.58 11.60
N GLY A 144 -43.86 -13.92 12.75
CA GLY A 144 -44.81 -14.01 13.88
C GLY A 144 -44.60 -12.92 14.93
N ARG A 145 -45.63 -12.08 15.13
CA ARG A 145 -45.71 -10.87 15.99
C ARG A 145 -45.67 -11.14 17.51
N PRO A 146 -45.45 -10.10 18.36
CA PRO A 146 -44.97 -10.27 19.74
C PRO A 146 -46.10 -10.58 20.74
N SER A 147 -45.82 -11.51 21.67
CA SER A 147 -46.69 -11.83 22.80
C SER A 147 -46.02 -11.38 24.11
N THR A 148 -46.68 -10.48 24.82
CA THR A 148 -46.31 -10.00 26.16
C THR A 148 -46.55 -11.07 27.21
N ALA A 149 -45.50 -11.50 27.94
CA ALA A 149 -45.62 -12.21 29.20
C ALA A 149 -44.44 -11.88 30.15
N ARG A 150 -44.78 -11.78 31.43
CA ARG A 150 -44.11 -11.15 32.58
C ARG A 150 -42.81 -11.87 33.05
N PRO A 151 -41.89 -11.19 33.80
CA PRO A 151 -40.55 -11.72 34.13
C PRO A 151 -40.60 -12.85 35.17
N ALA A 152 -39.79 -13.89 34.96
CA ALA A 152 -39.49 -14.93 35.95
C ALA A 152 -38.00 -14.91 36.28
N GLU A 153 -37.70 -14.84 37.58
CA GLU A 153 -36.38 -14.88 38.21
C GLU A 153 -35.65 -16.23 38.07
N PRO A 154 -34.33 -16.27 38.31
CA PRO A 154 -33.43 -17.28 37.76
C PRO A 154 -33.43 -18.59 38.57
N ALA A 155 -33.86 -19.68 37.94
CA ALA A 155 -33.64 -21.03 38.47
C ALA A 155 -32.24 -21.51 38.08
N ALA A 156 -31.33 -21.49 39.04
CA ALA A 156 -30.07 -22.19 38.99
C ALA A 156 -30.32 -23.71 38.88
N ALA A 157 -30.02 -24.28 37.72
CA ALA A 157 -29.83 -25.72 37.55
C ALA A 157 -28.56 -25.92 36.71
N GLY A 158 -27.48 -26.30 37.40
CA GLY A 158 -26.18 -26.59 36.80
C GLY A 158 -26.30 -27.71 35.78
N SER A 159 -26.22 -27.34 34.50
CA SER A 159 -25.93 -28.28 33.42
C SER A 159 -24.44 -28.56 33.43
N ARG A 160 -24.02 -29.49 34.31
CA ARG A 160 -22.74 -30.19 34.28
C ARG A 160 -22.70 -31.13 33.06
N ARG A 161 -22.78 -30.57 31.86
CA ARG A 161 -22.14 -31.15 30.69
C ARG A 161 -20.73 -30.59 30.67
N GLU A 162 -19.92 -31.09 31.61
CA GLU A 162 -18.48 -31.12 31.41
C GLU A 162 -18.27 -31.74 30.02
N SER A 163 -17.68 -30.92 29.14
CA SER A 163 -17.35 -31.25 27.77
C SER A 163 -16.65 -32.60 27.71
N LEU A 164 -17.37 -33.62 27.25
CA LEU A 164 -16.74 -34.83 26.74
C LEU A 164 -15.72 -34.38 25.68
N PRO A 165 -14.46 -34.82 25.73
CA PRO A 165 -13.47 -34.44 24.73
C PRO A 165 -14.00 -34.84 23.36
N SER A 166 -14.22 -33.86 22.49
CA SER A 166 -14.54 -34.09 21.07
C SER A 166 -13.42 -34.96 20.50
N PHE A 167 -13.74 -36.19 20.08
CA PHE A 167 -12.78 -37.05 19.38
C PHE A 167 -12.48 -36.56 17.96
N VAL A 168 -13.21 -35.53 17.51
CA VAL A 168 -13.06 -34.90 16.19
C VAL A 168 -12.12 -33.69 16.27
N ASP A 169 -12.15 -32.93 17.37
CA ASP A 169 -11.33 -31.74 17.54
C ASP A 169 -10.15 -32.04 18.47
N ARG A 170 -9.04 -32.52 17.89
CA ARG A 170 -7.74 -32.34 18.55
C ARG A 170 -7.26 -30.94 18.19
N PRO A 171 -7.09 -30.03 19.17
CA PRO A 171 -6.50 -28.74 18.90
C PRO A 171 -5.16 -28.95 18.17
N GLU A 172 -4.92 -28.23 17.07
CA GLU A 172 -3.67 -28.34 16.30
C GLU A 172 -2.44 -27.96 17.16
N VAL A 173 -2.69 -27.24 18.27
CA VAL A 173 -1.74 -26.93 19.35
C VAL A 173 -1.27 -28.20 20.08
N ASP A 174 -2.11 -29.23 20.20
CA ASP A 174 -1.82 -30.50 20.87
C ASP A 174 -1.20 -31.55 19.94
N ALA A 175 -1.03 -31.24 18.65
CA ALA A 175 -0.41 -32.16 17.70
C ALA A 175 1.08 -32.38 18.04
N PRO A 176 1.64 -33.60 17.82
CA PRO A 176 3.06 -33.90 18.07
C PRO A 176 4.01 -32.91 17.36
N ALA A 177 5.24 -32.79 17.86
CA ALA A 177 6.28 -31.99 17.22
C ALA A 177 6.43 -32.35 15.73
N GLN A 178 6.50 -31.35 14.86
CA GLN A 178 6.70 -31.49 13.42
C GLN A 178 8.10 -31.02 13.00
N HIS A 179 8.78 -30.22 13.83
CA HIS A 179 10.04 -29.59 13.48
C HIS A 179 11.24 -30.13 14.28
N GLY A 180 12.43 -30.05 13.67
CA GLY A 180 13.70 -30.47 14.28
C GLY A 180 13.81 -31.98 14.51
N TRP A 181 14.72 -32.38 15.40
CA TRP A 181 14.94 -33.80 15.71
C TRP A 181 13.71 -34.47 16.35
N ARG A 182 12.90 -33.71 17.10
CA ARG A 182 11.63 -34.20 17.69
C ARG A 182 10.61 -34.49 16.59
N GLY A 183 10.53 -33.64 15.57
CA GLY A 183 9.73 -33.89 14.37
C GLY A 183 10.18 -35.14 13.60
N ALA A 184 11.49 -35.30 13.38
CA ALA A 184 12.04 -36.48 12.71
C ALA A 184 11.74 -37.79 13.48
N LEU A 185 11.85 -37.76 14.81
CA LEU A 185 11.47 -38.89 15.67
C LEU A 185 9.96 -39.18 15.62
N ASN A 186 9.13 -38.15 15.52
CA ASN A 186 7.69 -38.32 15.39
C ASN A 186 7.29 -38.89 14.02
N GLN A 187 8.01 -38.54 12.94
CA GLN A 187 7.85 -39.19 11.64
C GLN A 187 8.22 -40.69 11.68
N LEU A 188 9.06 -41.10 12.63
CA LEU A 188 9.40 -42.51 12.89
C LEU A 188 8.43 -43.20 13.86
N GLY A 189 7.30 -42.58 14.21
CA GLY A 189 6.23 -43.16 15.01
C GLY A 189 6.25 -42.79 16.50
N LEU A 190 7.10 -41.86 16.92
CA LEU A 190 7.05 -41.29 18.28
C LEU A 190 6.01 -40.16 18.37
N SER A 191 5.65 -39.77 19.59
CA SER A 191 4.68 -38.69 19.88
C SER A 191 5.26 -37.68 20.87
N LEU A 192 6.46 -37.18 20.58
CA LEU A 192 7.13 -36.15 21.36
C LEU A 192 6.37 -34.83 21.26
N ALA A 193 6.15 -34.18 22.40
CA ALA A 193 5.53 -32.86 22.47
C ALA A 193 6.34 -31.82 21.68
N PRO A 194 5.68 -30.80 21.07
CA PRO A 194 6.34 -29.69 20.40
C PRO A 194 7.25 -28.89 21.35
N SER A 195 8.24 -28.21 20.79
CA SER A 195 9.09 -27.28 21.56
C SER A 195 8.34 -25.98 21.87
N ALA A 196 8.82 -25.20 22.85
CA ALA A 196 8.24 -23.87 23.14
C ALA A 196 8.26 -22.94 21.91
N ALA A 197 9.31 -23.03 21.09
CA ALA A 197 9.42 -22.25 19.85
C ALA A 197 8.39 -22.69 18.80
N GLU A 198 8.15 -23.99 18.69
CA GLU A 198 7.14 -24.54 17.77
C GLU A 198 5.72 -24.22 18.24
N LEU A 199 5.43 -24.33 19.54
CA LEU A 199 4.14 -23.93 20.12
C LEU A 199 3.85 -22.45 19.88
N SER A 200 4.83 -21.57 20.15
CA SER A 200 4.71 -20.14 19.86
C SER A 200 4.46 -19.88 18.38
N GLN A 201 5.09 -20.63 17.48
CA GLN A 201 4.82 -20.50 16.05
C GLN A 201 3.39 -20.90 15.69
N ARG A 202 2.90 -22.03 16.20
CA ARG A 202 1.53 -22.48 15.96
C ARG A 202 0.50 -21.52 16.54
N GLN A 203 0.77 -20.93 17.70
CA GLN A 203 -0.10 -19.90 18.30
C GLN A 203 -0.22 -18.68 17.39
N ASP A 204 0.89 -18.21 16.83
CA ASP A 204 0.86 -17.08 15.90
C ASP A 204 0.18 -17.43 14.57
N GLU A 205 0.42 -18.64 14.04
CA GLU A 205 -0.28 -19.14 12.84
C GLU A 205 -1.78 -19.23 13.08
N ALA A 206 -2.20 -19.74 14.23
CA ALA A 206 -3.61 -19.80 14.64
C ALA A 206 -4.21 -18.39 14.83
N ALA A 207 -3.47 -17.46 15.43
CA ALA A 207 -3.90 -16.08 15.57
C ALA A 207 -4.16 -15.44 14.21
N VAL A 208 -3.18 -15.46 13.30
CA VAL A 208 -3.28 -14.84 11.96
C VAL A 208 -4.36 -15.52 11.10
N SER A 209 -4.50 -16.84 11.18
CA SER A 209 -5.49 -17.60 10.40
C SER A 209 -6.92 -17.49 10.93
N ALA A 210 -7.10 -16.98 12.16
CA ALA A 210 -8.41 -16.88 12.79
C ALA A 210 -9.41 -16.10 11.93
N HIS A 211 -10.64 -16.62 11.86
CA HIS A 211 -11.75 -15.90 11.21
C HIS A 211 -12.07 -14.59 11.97
N TRP A 212 -12.55 -13.58 11.25
CA TRP A 212 -12.99 -12.30 11.81
C TRP A 212 -14.17 -11.77 11.00
N PRO A 213 -15.13 -11.08 11.64
CA PRO A 213 -16.29 -10.51 10.97
C PRO A 213 -15.88 -9.29 10.15
N GLY A 214 -16.35 -9.24 8.90
CA GLY A 214 -16.16 -8.11 7.99
C GLY A 214 -14.75 -7.99 7.40
N PRO A 215 -14.56 -7.05 6.45
CA PRO A 215 -13.24 -6.63 5.98
C PRO A 215 -12.49 -5.91 7.10
N ARG A 216 -11.15 -6.02 7.11
CA ARG A 216 -10.30 -5.31 8.08
C ARG A 216 -9.24 -4.47 7.39
N THR A 217 -9.04 -3.26 7.87
CA THR A 217 -8.09 -2.31 7.30
C THR A 217 -6.92 -2.08 8.24
N ILE A 218 -5.70 -2.28 7.74
CA ILE A 218 -4.46 -2.05 8.45
C ILE A 218 -3.76 -0.87 7.78
N ALA A 219 -3.60 0.23 8.51
CA ALA A 219 -2.90 1.41 8.05
C ALA A 219 -1.41 1.34 8.44
N VAL A 220 -0.51 1.43 7.45
CA VAL A 220 0.94 1.47 7.69
C VAL A 220 1.42 2.90 7.56
N LEU A 221 1.85 3.51 8.68
CA LEU A 221 2.06 4.94 8.82
C LEU A 221 3.49 5.29 9.19
N ASN A 222 4.13 6.18 8.43
CA ASN A 222 5.31 6.92 8.87
C ASN A 222 5.56 8.11 7.91
N PRO A 223 5.58 9.38 8.35
CA PRO A 223 5.84 10.52 7.48
C PRO A 223 7.27 10.52 6.91
N LYS A 224 8.22 9.84 7.57
CA LYS A 224 9.61 9.78 7.12
C LYS A 224 9.72 8.93 5.86
N GLY A 225 10.22 9.53 4.78
CA GLY A 225 10.62 8.82 3.58
C GLY A 225 11.64 7.73 3.91
N GLY A 226 11.45 6.53 3.37
CA GLY A 226 12.37 5.43 3.59
C GLY A 226 12.30 4.74 4.96
N ALA A 227 11.30 5.03 5.81
CA ALA A 227 11.13 4.36 7.12
C ALA A 227 10.76 2.86 7.07
N GLY A 228 10.56 2.30 5.87
CA GLY A 228 10.22 0.89 5.69
C GLY A 228 8.72 0.58 5.67
N LYS A 229 7.88 1.56 5.33
CA LYS A 229 6.43 1.36 5.10
C LYS A 229 6.14 0.29 4.04
N THR A 230 6.63 0.49 2.82
CA THR A 230 6.38 -0.44 1.71
C THR A 230 6.83 -1.88 1.99
N PRO A 231 8.05 -2.17 2.50
CA PRO A 231 8.39 -3.53 2.91
C PRO A 231 7.46 -4.09 3.98
N THR A 232 7.01 -3.27 4.92
CA THR A 232 6.08 -3.69 5.99
C THR A 232 4.71 -4.05 5.41
N VAL A 233 4.19 -3.25 4.48
CA VAL A 233 2.93 -3.52 3.76
C VAL A 233 3.01 -4.84 3.02
N ILE A 234 4.10 -5.06 2.26
CA ILE A 234 4.31 -6.29 1.49
C ILE A 234 4.36 -7.51 2.42
N CYS A 235 5.15 -7.46 3.49
CA CYS A 235 5.34 -8.58 4.38
C CYS A 235 4.09 -8.93 5.18
N LEU A 236 3.38 -7.93 5.71
CA LEU A 236 2.13 -8.16 6.41
C LEU A 236 1.07 -8.72 5.45
N SER A 237 0.96 -8.16 4.24
CA SER A 237 0.02 -8.67 3.23
C SER A 237 0.31 -10.13 2.89
N ALA A 238 1.58 -10.49 2.71
CA ALA A 238 1.99 -11.87 2.48
C ALA A 238 1.67 -12.79 3.68
N VAL A 239 1.89 -12.34 4.92
CA VAL A 239 1.55 -13.13 6.12
C VAL A 239 0.05 -13.44 6.18
N PHE A 240 -0.80 -12.41 6.03
CA PHE A 240 -2.24 -12.58 6.06
C PHE A 240 -2.76 -13.39 4.87
N ALA A 241 -2.28 -13.13 3.66
CA ALA A 241 -2.75 -13.85 2.45
C ALA A 241 -2.41 -15.34 2.49
N ARG A 242 -1.28 -15.70 3.09
CA ARG A 242 -0.81 -17.10 3.15
C ARG A 242 -1.51 -17.91 4.23
N LEU A 243 -2.00 -17.28 5.30
CA LEU A 243 -2.55 -17.97 6.47
C LEU A 243 -4.05 -17.79 6.65
N SER A 244 -4.61 -16.62 6.31
CA SER A 244 -6.02 -16.29 6.58
C SER A 244 -7.00 -16.80 5.51
N GLY A 245 -6.51 -17.37 4.40
CA GLY A 245 -7.32 -18.02 3.35
C GLY A 245 -8.26 -17.12 2.54
N GLY A 246 -8.40 -15.83 2.88
CA GLY A 246 -9.16 -14.83 2.15
C GLY A 246 -8.26 -13.85 1.40
N GLY A 247 -8.84 -13.13 0.43
CA GLY A 247 -8.11 -12.13 -0.35
C GLY A 247 -7.55 -10.99 0.50
N VAL A 248 -6.32 -10.59 0.21
CA VAL A 248 -5.64 -9.45 0.85
C VAL A 248 -5.20 -8.45 -0.22
N LEU A 249 -5.54 -7.18 -0.01
CA LEU A 249 -5.14 -6.08 -0.88
C LEU A 249 -4.06 -5.24 -0.21
N ALA A 250 -2.89 -5.13 -0.82
CA ALA A 250 -1.89 -4.12 -0.51
C ALA A 250 -2.17 -2.88 -1.36
N TRP A 251 -2.50 -1.75 -0.73
CA TRP A 251 -2.89 -0.53 -1.45
C TRP A 251 -1.89 0.59 -1.19
N ASP A 252 -1.23 1.08 -2.25
CA ASP A 252 -0.40 2.28 -2.22
C ASP A 252 -1.27 3.55 -2.23
N ASN A 253 -1.50 4.16 -1.06
CA ASN A 253 -2.28 5.39 -0.90
C ASN A 253 -1.37 6.64 -0.92
N ASN A 254 -0.48 6.70 -1.90
CA ASN A 254 0.44 7.80 -2.10
C ASN A 254 0.03 8.63 -3.33
N ASN A 255 -0.16 9.94 -3.13
CA ASN A 255 -0.52 10.90 -4.19
C ASN A 255 0.71 11.41 -4.98
N SER A 256 1.90 10.94 -4.63
CA SER A 256 3.15 11.24 -5.31
C SER A 256 3.70 9.96 -5.96
N LEU A 257 5.02 9.81 -6.06
CA LEU A 257 5.62 8.59 -6.55
C LEU A 257 5.60 7.53 -5.44
N GLY A 258 4.66 6.58 -5.53
CA GLY A 258 4.61 5.41 -4.66
C GLY A 258 5.77 4.44 -4.92
N SER A 259 6.21 3.72 -3.88
CA SER A 259 7.26 2.71 -3.99
C SER A 259 6.71 1.29 -4.09
N LEU A 260 5.41 1.06 -3.86
CA LEU A 260 4.87 -0.30 -3.81
C LEU A 260 4.93 -0.99 -5.18
N GLY A 261 4.65 -0.27 -6.26
CA GLY A 261 4.75 -0.80 -7.64
C GLY A 261 6.16 -1.29 -7.98
N TRP A 262 7.20 -0.54 -7.61
CA TRP A 262 8.60 -0.87 -7.86
C TRP A 262 9.09 -2.08 -7.05
N ARG A 263 8.49 -2.30 -5.88
CA ARG A 263 8.87 -3.37 -4.94
C ARG A 263 8.07 -4.66 -5.15
N THR A 264 7.10 -4.67 -6.06
CA THR A 264 6.19 -5.80 -6.33
C THR A 264 6.24 -6.24 -7.80
N PHE A 265 5.61 -7.37 -8.10
CA PHE A 265 5.53 -7.91 -9.47
C PHE A 265 4.39 -7.26 -10.24
N ASP A 266 4.59 -7.17 -11.56
CA ASP A 266 3.55 -6.75 -12.52
C ASP A 266 2.69 -7.94 -12.95
N ALA A 267 1.41 -7.68 -13.21
CA ALA A 267 0.42 -8.67 -13.62
C ALA A 267 0.16 -8.69 -15.14
N GLY A 268 0.95 -7.96 -15.93
CA GLY A 268 0.82 -7.87 -17.39
C GLY A 268 0.00 -6.69 -17.89
N HIS A 269 -0.30 -5.72 -17.02
CA HIS A 269 -1.00 -4.46 -17.33
C HIS A 269 -0.43 -3.32 -16.49
N THR A 270 -0.72 -2.08 -16.88
CA THR A 270 -0.20 -0.86 -16.23
C THR A 270 -1.25 -0.07 -15.45
N SER A 271 -2.42 -0.68 -15.21
CA SER A 271 -3.52 -0.05 -14.48
C SER A 271 -3.14 0.34 -13.05
N THR A 272 -3.69 1.44 -12.57
CA THR A 272 -3.40 2.02 -11.25
C THR A 272 -4.69 2.29 -10.47
N VAL A 273 -4.54 2.81 -9.27
CA VAL A 273 -5.64 3.29 -8.42
C VAL A 273 -6.58 4.25 -9.17
N VAL A 274 -6.06 5.07 -10.09
CA VAL A 274 -6.85 6.03 -10.87
C VAL A 274 -7.77 5.32 -11.87
N ASP A 275 -7.31 4.24 -12.49
CA ASP A 275 -8.15 3.48 -13.44
C ASP A 275 -9.26 2.73 -12.72
N LEU A 276 -8.97 2.20 -11.52
CA LEU A 276 -10.00 1.59 -10.66
C LEU A 276 -11.01 2.62 -10.17
N LEU A 277 -10.54 3.83 -9.83
CA LEU A 277 -11.38 4.93 -9.37
C LEU A 277 -12.49 5.26 -10.37
N GLY A 278 -12.14 5.32 -11.66
CA GLY A 278 -13.08 5.53 -12.77
C GLY A 278 -14.11 4.41 -12.97
N ARG A 279 -13.99 3.31 -12.23
CA ARG A 279 -14.85 2.10 -12.33
C ARG A 279 -15.50 1.72 -11.01
N THR A 280 -15.33 2.52 -9.96
CA THR A 280 -15.87 2.26 -8.61
C THR A 280 -17.37 1.96 -8.62
N GLU A 281 -18.17 2.77 -9.34
CA GLU A 281 -19.62 2.56 -9.48
C GLU A 281 -19.98 1.18 -10.03
N HIS A 282 -19.28 0.73 -11.08
CA HIS A 282 -19.48 -0.60 -11.64
C HIS A 282 -19.18 -1.68 -10.61
N PHE A 283 -18.07 -1.56 -9.89
CA PHE A 283 -17.67 -2.53 -8.87
C PHE A 283 -18.62 -2.56 -7.66
N MET A 284 -19.44 -1.54 -7.44
CA MET A 284 -20.46 -1.54 -6.39
C MET A 284 -21.76 -2.26 -6.81
N THR A 285 -21.99 -2.50 -8.11
CA THR A 285 -23.16 -3.25 -8.61
C THR A 285 -23.13 -4.75 -8.26
N SER A 286 -24.27 -5.44 -8.37
CA SER A 286 -24.38 -6.90 -8.19
C SER A 286 -23.74 -7.72 -9.29
N ASP A 287 -23.56 -7.14 -10.48
CA ASP A 287 -23.08 -7.86 -11.67
C ASP A 287 -21.56 -7.98 -11.70
N ALA A 288 -20.86 -7.09 -10.99
CA ALA A 288 -19.41 -7.10 -10.88
C ALA A 288 -18.89 -8.29 -10.09
N ARG A 289 -17.79 -8.88 -10.57
CA ARG A 289 -17.19 -10.09 -10.02
C ARG A 289 -15.79 -9.79 -9.50
N VAL A 290 -15.32 -10.62 -8.56
CA VAL A 290 -13.93 -10.57 -8.07
C VAL A 290 -12.94 -10.67 -9.24
N GLY A 291 -13.23 -11.49 -10.25
CA GLY A 291 -12.38 -11.64 -11.43
C GLY A 291 -12.21 -10.37 -12.25
N ASP A 292 -13.18 -9.45 -12.22
CA ASP A 292 -13.10 -8.19 -12.99
C ASP A 292 -12.04 -7.23 -12.40
N LEU A 293 -11.70 -7.39 -11.11
CA LEU A 293 -10.64 -6.62 -10.46
C LEU A 293 -9.25 -6.98 -10.99
N SER A 294 -9.06 -8.15 -11.62
CA SER A 294 -7.74 -8.61 -12.08
C SER A 294 -7.15 -7.72 -13.19
N GLY A 295 -7.97 -6.87 -13.81
CA GLY A 295 -7.50 -5.85 -14.77
C GLY A 295 -6.98 -4.57 -14.10
N TYR A 296 -7.11 -4.43 -12.78
CA TYR A 296 -6.76 -3.23 -12.02
C TYR A 296 -5.76 -3.51 -10.89
N VAL A 297 -5.73 -4.73 -10.36
CA VAL A 297 -4.81 -5.13 -9.28
C VAL A 297 -3.70 -6.02 -9.81
N HIS A 298 -2.51 -5.90 -9.22
CA HIS A 298 -1.34 -6.67 -9.62
C HIS A 298 -1.13 -7.86 -8.67
N HIS A 299 -1.59 -9.04 -9.10
CA HIS A 299 -1.47 -10.27 -8.32
C HIS A 299 -0.01 -10.66 -8.06
N GLN A 300 0.30 -11.10 -6.84
CA GLN A 300 1.63 -11.55 -6.40
C GLN A 300 1.64 -13.08 -6.23
N PRO A 301 1.99 -13.87 -7.26
CA PRO A 301 1.68 -15.31 -7.29
C PRO A 301 2.36 -16.11 -6.16
N ALA A 302 3.58 -15.72 -5.79
CA ALA A 302 4.35 -16.41 -4.76
C ALA A 302 3.78 -16.20 -3.35
N ASP A 303 3.22 -15.01 -3.10
CA ASP A 303 2.81 -14.53 -1.78
C ASP A 303 1.29 -14.34 -1.63
N ARG A 304 0.53 -14.54 -2.72
CA ARG A 304 -0.94 -14.69 -2.79
C ARG A 304 -1.77 -13.46 -2.43
N TYR A 305 -1.18 -12.28 -2.39
CA TYR A 305 -1.90 -11.01 -2.21
C TYR A 305 -1.96 -10.22 -3.52
N ASP A 306 -2.87 -9.26 -3.58
CA ASP A 306 -3.05 -8.35 -4.71
C ASP A 306 -2.52 -6.96 -4.36
N VAL A 307 -2.06 -6.21 -5.36
CA VAL A 307 -1.50 -4.87 -5.18
C VAL A 307 -2.31 -3.85 -5.97
N LEU A 308 -2.84 -2.84 -5.30
CA LEU A 308 -3.37 -1.63 -5.93
C LEU A 308 -2.29 -0.54 -5.90
N ARG A 309 -1.76 -0.20 -7.07
CA ARG A 309 -0.63 0.73 -7.20
C ARG A 309 -1.10 2.18 -7.27
N SER A 310 -0.27 3.09 -6.76
CA SER A 310 -0.39 4.53 -7.03
C SER A 310 -0.14 4.80 -8.51
N ASP A 311 -0.57 5.97 -8.98
CA ASP A 311 -0.23 6.42 -10.33
C ASP A 311 1.22 6.91 -10.41
N ASP A 312 2.05 6.21 -11.19
CA ASP A 312 3.48 6.51 -11.40
C ASP A 312 3.80 7.01 -12.82
N ARG A 313 2.77 7.26 -13.64
CA ARG A 313 2.91 7.74 -15.01
C ARG A 313 3.59 9.11 -15.04
N SER A 314 4.64 9.22 -15.85
CA SER A 314 5.46 10.43 -15.99
C SER A 314 5.11 11.14 -17.30
N GLY A 315 4.77 12.43 -17.26
CA GLY A 315 4.60 13.27 -18.46
C GLY A 315 3.22 13.90 -18.66
N ASP A 316 2.19 13.47 -17.94
CA ASP A 316 0.90 14.17 -17.95
C ASP A 316 0.96 15.40 -17.04
N GLN A 317 0.49 16.54 -17.55
CA GLN A 317 0.61 17.84 -16.88
C GLN A 317 -0.17 17.93 -15.56
N GLU A 318 -1.05 16.96 -15.27
CA GLU A 318 -1.78 16.87 -14.01
C GLU A 318 -1.82 15.41 -13.53
N ARG A 319 -0.95 15.03 -12.58
CA ARG A 319 -1.12 13.76 -11.86
C ARG A 319 -2.37 13.86 -10.99
N HIS A 320 -3.31 12.93 -11.15
CA HIS A 320 -4.53 12.90 -10.35
C HIS A 320 -4.19 12.65 -8.88
N MET A 321 -4.38 13.67 -8.04
CA MET A 321 -4.18 13.54 -6.60
C MET A 321 -5.45 12.97 -5.99
N VAL A 322 -5.40 11.71 -5.55
CA VAL A 322 -6.55 11.05 -4.92
C VAL A 322 -7.00 11.84 -3.69
N THR A 323 -8.26 12.26 -3.69
CA THR A 323 -8.91 13.03 -2.62
C THR A 323 -9.43 12.13 -1.50
N GLY A 324 -9.86 12.70 -0.37
CA GLY A 324 -10.45 11.92 0.73
C GLY A 324 -11.68 11.12 0.30
N ASP A 325 -12.63 11.77 -0.38
CA ASP A 325 -13.86 11.13 -0.88
C ASP A 325 -13.56 10.01 -1.90
N GLU A 326 -12.47 10.14 -2.66
CA GLU A 326 -12.02 9.10 -3.59
C GLU A 326 -11.40 7.91 -2.86
N VAL A 327 -10.67 8.15 -1.76
CA VAL A 327 -10.23 7.08 -0.85
C VAL A 327 -11.45 6.35 -0.29
N ASP A 328 -12.51 7.05 0.11
CA ASP A 328 -13.73 6.41 0.62
C ASP A 328 -14.40 5.50 -0.43
N ARG A 329 -14.50 5.96 -1.69
CA ARG A 329 -15.07 5.15 -2.78
C ARG A 329 -14.22 3.94 -3.13
N LEU A 330 -12.89 4.11 -3.19
CA LEU A 330 -11.95 3.02 -3.45
C LEU A 330 -11.94 2.01 -2.31
N HIS A 331 -12.00 2.49 -1.07
CA HIS A 331 -12.08 1.64 0.11
C HIS A 331 -13.37 0.82 0.12
N ALA A 332 -14.52 1.41 -0.20
CA ALA A 332 -15.78 0.68 -0.30
C ALA A 332 -15.71 -0.47 -1.31
N VAL A 333 -15.05 -0.28 -2.45
CA VAL A 333 -14.76 -1.35 -3.41
C VAL A 333 -13.83 -2.39 -2.79
N ALA A 334 -12.69 -1.97 -2.24
CA ALA A 334 -11.74 -2.90 -1.62
C ALA A 334 -12.38 -3.75 -0.51
N ALA A 335 -13.19 -3.14 0.35
CA ALA A 335 -13.90 -3.77 1.46
C ALA A 335 -14.98 -4.76 1.01
N LYS A 336 -15.53 -4.58 -0.21
CA LYS A 336 -16.48 -5.52 -0.81
C LYS A 336 -15.81 -6.81 -1.27
N TYR A 337 -14.56 -6.74 -1.77
CA TYR A 337 -13.89 -7.88 -2.43
C TYR A 337 -12.76 -8.51 -1.62
N TYR A 338 -12.18 -7.79 -0.67
CA TYR A 338 -11.04 -8.25 0.13
C TYR A 338 -11.40 -8.40 1.60
N ARG A 339 -10.82 -9.42 2.23
CA ARG A 339 -10.99 -9.70 3.67
C ARG A 339 -10.06 -8.83 4.53
N ALA A 340 -8.89 -8.50 3.99
CA ALA A 340 -7.96 -7.55 4.61
C ALA A 340 -7.44 -6.55 3.57
N ILE A 341 -7.28 -5.31 4.00
CA ILE A 341 -6.74 -4.22 3.22
C ILE A 341 -5.55 -3.65 4.01
N VAL A 342 -4.36 -3.67 3.43
CA VAL A 342 -3.15 -3.12 4.03
C VAL A 342 -2.76 -1.88 3.24
N MET A 343 -2.98 -0.71 3.82
CA MET A 343 -2.77 0.57 3.16
C MET A 343 -1.37 1.11 3.48
N ASP A 344 -0.56 1.36 2.44
CA ASP A 344 0.72 2.07 2.50
C ASP A 344 0.43 3.58 2.50
N SER A 345 0.78 4.28 3.59
CA SER A 345 0.63 5.72 3.60
C SER A 345 1.66 6.39 2.70
N GLY A 346 1.27 7.47 2.03
CA GLY A 346 2.24 8.43 1.53
C GLY A 346 3.08 9.06 2.65
N ASN A 347 3.95 10.01 2.28
CA ASN A 347 4.78 10.75 3.25
C ASN A 347 4.05 11.97 3.85
N THR A 348 2.84 12.29 3.38
CA THR A 348 2.06 13.46 3.80
C THR A 348 1.04 13.08 4.88
N GLU A 349 1.30 13.50 6.12
CA GLU A 349 0.47 13.16 7.30
C GLU A 349 -0.74 14.09 7.53
N ARG A 350 -0.95 15.09 6.67
CA ARG A 350 -2.04 16.10 6.82
C ARG A 350 -3.03 16.14 5.65
N GLY A 351 -2.86 15.27 4.65
CA GLY A 351 -3.73 15.24 3.47
C GLY A 351 -5.11 14.66 3.80
N ALA A 352 -6.13 15.06 3.03
CA ALA A 352 -7.48 14.51 3.15
C ALA A 352 -7.49 12.98 2.93
N ASN A 353 -6.62 12.48 2.04
CA ASN A 353 -6.41 11.06 1.80
C ASN A 353 -5.85 10.31 3.03
N TRP A 354 -4.98 10.95 3.82
CA TRP A 354 -4.48 10.39 5.07
C TRP A 354 -5.59 10.33 6.12
N GLN A 355 -6.38 11.40 6.26
CA GLN A 355 -7.49 11.43 7.21
C GLN A 355 -8.55 10.37 6.88
N ALA A 356 -8.93 10.23 5.61
CA ALA A 356 -9.82 9.17 5.15
C ALA A 356 -9.27 7.77 5.45
N MET A 357 -7.97 7.54 5.18
CA MET A 357 -7.29 6.28 5.51
C MET A 357 -7.33 5.97 7.01
N ILE A 358 -7.14 6.96 7.90
CA ILE A 358 -7.30 6.77 9.34
C ILE A 358 -8.74 6.44 9.71
N GLY A 359 -9.73 7.10 9.10
CA GLY A 359 -11.15 6.85 9.36
C GLY A 359 -11.60 5.42 9.02
N HIS A 360 -10.93 4.77 8.07
CA HIS A 360 -11.20 3.37 7.69
C HIS A 360 -10.35 2.34 8.44
N ALA A 361 -9.32 2.75 9.17
CA ALA A 361 -8.36 1.84 9.77
C ALA A 361 -8.93 1.13 11.00
N ASP A 362 -8.82 -0.20 11.06
CA ASP A 362 -9.05 -0.98 12.28
C ASP A 362 -7.77 -1.11 13.12
N GLN A 363 -6.61 -1.00 12.47
CA GLN A 363 -5.30 -1.16 13.09
C GLN A 363 -4.26 -0.22 12.47
N VAL A 364 -3.33 0.24 13.29
CA VAL A 364 -2.19 1.04 12.85
C VAL A 364 -0.87 0.29 13.08
N VAL A 365 -0.03 0.26 12.06
CA VAL A 365 1.33 -0.25 12.11
C VAL A 365 2.31 0.87 11.80
N ILE A 366 3.30 1.08 12.66
CA ILE A 366 4.28 2.16 12.53
C ILE A 366 5.67 1.55 12.36
N PRO A 367 6.17 1.42 11.13
CA PRO A 367 7.51 0.91 10.91
C PRO A 367 8.55 1.98 11.23
N VAL A 368 9.61 1.55 11.91
CA VAL A 368 10.79 2.35 12.21
C VAL A 368 12.03 1.55 11.81
N LYS A 369 13.01 2.22 11.23
CA LYS A 369 14.31 1.62 10.94
C LYS A 369 15.23 1.77 12.14
N SER A 370 16.14 0.82 12.33
CA SER A 370 17.15 0.86 13.39
C SER A 370 18.29 1.87 13.14
N VAL A 371 18.06 2.92 12.35
CA VAL A 371 19.02 3.99 12.03
C VAL A 371 18.49 5.31 12.56
N ASP A 372 19.39 6.23 12.90
CA ASP A 372 19.04 7.49 13.57
C ASP A 372 18.04 8.33 12.74
N ASP A 373 17.16 9.06 13.44
CA ASP A 373 16.03 9.87 12.96
C ASP A 373 14.75 9.14 12.49
N ALA A 374 14.71 7.80 12.43
CA ALA A 374 13.47 7.10 12.06
C ALA A 374 12.41 7.07 13.18
N ALA A 375 12.84 7.17 14.45
CA ALA A 375 11.97 7.17 15.62
C ALA A 375 11.12 8.44 15.73
N GLU A 376 11.64 9.59 15.32
CA GLU A 376 10.91 10.86 15.38
C GLU A 376 9.63 10.80 14.53
N GLY A 377 9.70 10.16 13.36
CA GLY A 377 8.53 9.95 12.49
C GLY A 377 7.43 9.14 13.18
N ALA A 378 7.79 8.11 13.94
CA ALA A 378 6.83 7.31 14.70
C ALA A 378 6.20 8.10 15.85
N SER A 379 7.00 8.87 16.59
CA SER A 379 6.51 9.75 17.66
C SER A 379 5.54 10.81 17.12
N ARG A 380 5.79 11.36 15.94
CA ARG A 380 4.88 12.30 15.27
C ARG A 380 3.56 11.66 14.86
N VAL A 381 3.58 10.43 14.32
CA VAL A 381 2.35 9.68 14.01
C VAL A 381 1.52 9.45 15.27
N LEU A 382 2.15 8.97 16.35
CA LEU A 382 1.45 8.73 17.61
C LEU A 382 0.86 10.02 18.18
N ALA A 383 1.59 11.13 18.14
CA ALA A 383 1.09 12.44 18.56
C ALA A 383 -0.09 12.90 17.70
N ALA A 384 -0.03 12.72 16.38
CA ALA A 384 -1.10 13.07 15.46
C ALA A 384 -2.38 12.25 15.72
N LEU A 385 -2.24 10.94 15.93
CA LEU A 385 -3.37 10.07 16.27
C LEU A 385 -3.96 10.40 17.65
N HIS A 386 -3.12 10.76 18.62
CA HIS A 386 -3.58 11.16 19.96
C HIS A 386 -4.33 12.49 19.95
N ALA A 387 -3.96 13.41 19.06
CA ALA A 387 -4.66 14.68 18.84
C ALA A 387 -5.96 14.53 18.02
N GLY A 388 -6.18 13.37 17.39
CA GLY A 388 -7.37 13.06 16.60
C GLY A 388 -8.60 12.76 17.46
N ASP A 389 -9.63 12.21 16.81
CA ASP A 389 -10.88 11.81 17.46
C ASP A 389 -10.72 10.56 18.35
N THR A 390 -11.82 10.11 18.95
CA THR A 390 -11.81 8.93 19.83
C THR A 390 -11.35 7.66 19.09
N HIS A 391 -11.63 7.55 17.80
CA HIS A 391 -11.22 6.42 16.98
C HIS A 391 -9.71 6.43 16.74
N ALA A 392 -9.15 7.56 16.28
CA ALA A 392 -7.72 7.75 16.09
C ALA A 392 -6.92 7.56 17.39
N GLN A 393 -7.44 8.04 18.52
CA GLN A 393 -6.84 7.79 19.84
C GLN A 393 -6.87 6.31 20.23
N GLY A 394 -7.93 5.58 19.84
CA GLY A 394 -8.01 4.13 19.97
C GLY A 394 -6.95 3.42 19.15
N LEU A 395 -6.76 3.84 17.90
CA LEU A 395 -5.69 3.35 17.02
C LEU A 395 -4.30 3.61 17.59
N ALA A 396 -4.05 4.78 18.18
CA ALA A 396 -2.77 5.10 18.82
C ALA A 396 -2.46 4.12 19.97
N ARG A 397 -3.42 3.91 20.89
CA ARG A 397 -3.27 2.97 22.02
C ARG A 397 -3.04 1.53 21.56
N ASN A 398 -3.68 1.16 20.46
CA ASN A 398 -3.60 -0.16 19.86
C ASN A 398 -2.48 -0.28 18.81
N ALA A 399 -1.66 0.73 18.57
CA ALA A 399 -0.68 0.67 17.49
C ALA A 399 0.32 -0.49 17.70
N VAL A 400 0.89 -0.97 16.59
CA VAL A 400 2.04 -1.90 16.60
C VAL A 400 3.22 -1.21 15.95
N VAL A 401 4.33 -1.08 16.68
CA VAL A 401 5.59 -0.56 16.12
C VAL A 401 6.40 -1.71 15.56
N VAL A 402 6.87 -1.58 14.32
CA VAL A 402 7.73 -2.59 13.67
C VAL A 402 9.14 -2.03 13.54
N VAL A 403 10.08 -2.58 14.30
CA VAL A 403 11.48 -2.16 14.27
C VAL A 403 12.24 -3.00 13.24
N LEU A 404 12.64 -2.38 12.12
CA LEU A 404 13.37 -2.99 11.02
C LEU A 404 14.88 -2.81 11.20
N CYS A 405 15.60 -3.90 11.44
CA CYS A 405 17.07 -3.88 11.50
C CYS A 405 17.67 -3.64 10.11
N CYS A 406 18.42 -2.54 9.95
CA CYS A 406 18.96 -2.13 8.65
C CYS A 406 20.36 -2.66 8.34
N GLU A 407 21.10 -3.08 9.35
CA GLU A 407 22.45 -3.59 9.18
C GLU A 407 22.67 -4.88 9.98
N PRO A 408 23.54 -5.79 9.50
CA PRO A 408 23.92 -6.98 10.24
C PRO A 408 24.48 -6.71 11.65
N GLY A 409 25.18 -5.58 11.85
CA GLY A 409 25.81 -5.20 13.12
C GLY A 409 24.90 -4.47 14.12
N HIS A 410 23.87 -3.76 13.64
CA HIS A 410 22.92 -3.00 14.47
C HIS A 410 21.83 -3.88 15.13
N GLN A 411 21.89 -5.20 14.92
CA GLN A 411 20.77 -6.11 15.17
C GLN A 411 20.32 -6.25 16.63
N LYS A 412 21.17 -5.98 17.64
CA LYS A 412 20.85 -6.34 19.03
C LYS A 412 20.65 -5.17 19.97
N THR A 413 21.51 -4.14 19.93
CA THR A 413 21.45 -3.07 20.94
C THR A 413 20.45 -2.00 20.54
N LYS A 414 20.63 -1.35 19.38
CA LYS A 414 19.76 -0.25 18.93
C LYS A 414 18.31 -0.68 18.68
N ALA A 415 18.11 -1.84 18.05
CA ALA A 415 16.76 -2.34 17.81
C ALA A 415 16.02 -2.68 19.12
N LYS A 416 16.75 -3.13 20.14
CA LYS A 416 16.21 -3.39 21.47
C LYS A 416 15.92 -2.10 22.21
N GLU A 417 16.82 -1.12 22.16
CA GLU A 417 16.62 0.23 22.73
C GLU A 417 15.35 0.88 22.17
N LEU A 418 15.20 0.89 20.84
CA LEU A 418 13.99 1.41 20.18
C LEU A 418 12.74 0.64 20.62
N ALA A 419 12.83 -0.67 20.77
CA ALA A 419 11.69 -1.46 21.22
C ALA A 419 11.30 -1.14 22.67
N GLU A 420 12.27 -0.94 23.55
CA GLU A 420 12.06 -0.53 24.94
C GLU A 420 11.52 0.91 25.02
N GLU A 421 11.95 1.80 24.13
CA GLU A 421 11.50 3.18 24.05
C GLU A 421 10.02 3.29 23.64
N PHE A 422 9.58 2.49 22.64
CA PHE A 422 8.19 2.54 22.16
C PHE A 422 7.21 1.71 23.00
N ALA A 423 7.67 0.66 23.69
CA ALA A 423 6.82 -0.26 24.44
C ALA A 423 5.79 0.41 25.39
N PRO A 424 6.07 1.54 26.07
CA PRO A 424 5.09 2.20 26.94
C PRO A 424 3.94 2.89 26.19
N TYR A 425 4.11 3.20 24.90
CA TYR A 425 3.20 4.05 24.13
C TYR A 425 2.26 3.28 23.20
N VAL A 426 2.57 2.01 22.92
CA VAL A 426 1.88 1.19 21.93
C VAL A 426 1.54 -0.19 22.49
N ARG A 427 0.59 -0.92 21.89
CA ARG A 427 0.21 -2.25 22.37
C ARG A 427 1.36 -3.24 22.28
N ALA A 428 2.08 -3.22 21.16
CA ALA A 428 3.12 -4.20 20.89
C ALA A 428 4.24 -3.61 20.02
N VAL A 429 5.44 -4.14 20.21
CA VAL A 429 6.60 -3.86 19.35
C VAL A 429 7.13 -5.16 18.76
N ALA A 430 7.30 -5.20 17.45
CA ALA A 430 7.85 -6.34 16.73
C ALA A 430 9.20 -5.98 16.10
N THR A 431 10.27 -6.68 16.50
CA THR A 431 11.60 -6.50 15.91
C THR A 431 11.82 -7.49 14.77
N ILE A 432 12.15 -6.97 13.59
CA ILE A 432 12.45 -7.74 12.38
C ILE A 432 13.96 -7.74 12.16
N PRO A 433 14.60 -8.92 12.09
CA PRO A 433 16.04 -9.00 11.83
C PRO A 433 16.38 -8.48 10.43
N TYR A 434 17.65 -8.12 10.24
CA TYR A 434 18.14 -7.72 8.93
C TYR A 434 17.98 -8.86 7.93
N ASP A 435 17.49 -8.52 6.75
CA ASP A 435 17.33 -9.43 5.63
C ASP A 435 17.63 -8.69 4.32
N ALA A 436 18.54 -9.23 3.51
CA ALA A 436 18.89 -8.63 2.23
C ALA A 436 17.67 -8.51 1.29
N GLY A 437 16.70 -9.43 1.39
CA GLY A 437 15.47 -9.41 0.60
C GLY A 437 14.52 -8.26 0.96
N LEU A 438 14.76 -7.54 2.07
CA LEU A 438 14.01 -6.32 2.42
C LEU A 438 14.67 -5.04 1.88
N VAL A 439 15.94 -5.09 1.48
CA VAL A 439 16.71 -3.89 1.09
C VAL A 439 16.62 -3.67 -0.42
N GLU A 440 16.91 -4.68 -1.23
CA GLU A 440 17.09 -4.51 -2.68
C GLU A 440 15.97 -5.15 -3.50
N GLY A 441 15.69 -4.56 -4.68
CA GLY A 441 14.81 -5.13 -5.69
C GLY A 441 13.35 -5.36 -5.27
N ARG A 442 12.75 -6.43 -5.79
CA ARG A 442 11.37 -6.81 -5.46
C ARG A 442 11.34 -7.63 -4.17
N VAL A 443 10.46 -7.27 -3.25
CA VAL A 443 10.31 -7.97 -1.97
C VAL A 443 9.50 -9.24 -2.18
N ARG A 444 10.03 -10.37 -1.70
CA ARG A 444 9.36 -11.67 -1.73
C ARG A 444 9.44 -12.30 -0.35
N PHE A 445 8.29 -12.54 0.27
CA PHE A 445 8.25 -13.11 1.60
C PHE A 445 8.88 -14.51 1.64
N THR A 446 8.64 -15.33 0.61
CA THR A 446 9.26 -16.66 0.50
C THR A 446 10.77 -16.65 0.40
N ALA A 447 11.38 -15.57 -0.11
CA ALA A 447 12.83 -15.50 -0.35
C ALA A 447 13.62 -15.10 0.92
N MET A 448 12.93 -14.63 1.96
CA MET A 448 13.57 -14.19 3.21
C MET A 448 14.15 -15.36 4.00
N THR A 449 14.98 -15.06 5.00
CA THR A 449 15.47 -16.10 5.92
C THR A 449 14.32 -16.65 6.78
N PRO A 450 14.41 -17.89 7.28
CA PRO A 450 13.42 -18.44 8.21
C PRO A 450 13.21 -17.57 9.46
N ALA A 451 14.27 -16.94 9.97
CA ALA A 451 14.20 -16.05 11.13
C ALA A 451 13.38 -14.79 10.84
N THR A 452 13.59 -14.17 9.67
CA THR A 452 12.82 -13.00 9.21
C THR A 452 11.36 -13.36 9.00
N ARG A 453 11.05 -14.50 8.35
CA ARG A 453 9.66 -14.96 8.18
C ARG A 453 8.97 -15.21 9.53
N ARG A 454 9.68 -15.81 10.49
CA ARG A 454 9.15 -16.03 11.85
C ARG A 454 8.90 -14.71 12.58
N ALA A 455 9.77 -13.71 12.39
CA ALA A 455 9.58 -12.38 12.98
C ALA A 455 8.36 -11.66 12.38
N TRP A 456 8.16 -11.75 11.07
CA TRP A 456 6.96 -11.21 10.41
C TRP A 456 5.67 -11.94 10.80
N LEU A 457 5.73 -13.25 11.02
CA LEU A 457 4.60 -14.01 11.54
C LEU A 457 4.21 -13.51 12.95
N ARG A 458 5.19 -13.30 13.84
CA ARG A 458 4.96 -12.66 15.14
C ARG A 458 4.37 -11.26 15.02
N ALA A 459 4.88 -10.45 14.08
CA ALA A 459 4.33 -9.12 13.81
C ALA A 459 2.87 -9.20 13.33
N GLY A 460 2.56 -10.13 12.41
CA GLY A 460 1.19 -10.37 11.94
C GLY A 460 0.25 -10.81 13.06
N ALA A 461 0.69 -11.68 13.96
CA ALA A 461 -0.08 -12.08 15.13
C ALA A 461 -0.34 -10.89 16.07
N ALA A 462 0.69 -10.08 16.37
CA ALA A 462 0.54 -8.88 17.18
C ALA A 462 -0.42 -7.85 16.55
N VAL A 463 -0.38 -7.66 15.23
CA VAL A 463 -1.32 -6.80 14.48
C VAL A 463 -2.74 -7.35 14.60
N ARG A 464 -2.89 -8.67 14.45
CA ARG A 464 -4.17 -9.36 14.53
C ARG A 464 -4.82 -9.27 15.91
N GLU A 465 -4.05 -9.32 16.99
CA GLU A 465 -4.58 -9.24 18.35
C GLU A 465 -5.32 -7.93 18.65
N GLY A 466 -5.10 -6.87 17.86
CA GLY A 466 -5.85 -5.64 17.99
C GLY A 466 -6.86 -5.34 16.90
N LEU A 467 -7.21 -6.33 16.08
CA LEU A 467 -8.25 -6.24 15.03
C LEU A 467 -9.62 -6.73 15.53
#